data_AF-A0A3C0B401-F1
#
_entry.id   AF-A0A3C0B401-F1
#
_cell.length_a   1.000
_cell.length_b   1.000
_cell.length_c   1.000
_cell.angle_alpha   90.00
_cell.angle_beta   90.00
_cell.angle_gamma   90.00
#
_symmetry.space_group_name_H-M   'P 1'
#
loop_
_entity.id
_entity.type
_entity.pdbx_description
1 polymer ?
#
loop_
_entity_poly.entity_id
_entity_poly.type
_entity_poly.pdbx_seq_one_letter_code
_entity_poly.pdbx_strand_id
1 'polypeptide(L)' 'DGLYEIRIEYESNIYRIFCCFDTGNLVVLFNAFQKKTQKTPKNEIELATKLKNEYFNSKK' A
#
# COMPACT_ATOMS: atom_id res chain seq x y z
N ASP A 1 -10.83 -7.41 2.97
CA ASP A 1 -9.81 -7.11 1.93
C ASP A 1 -8.38 -6.88 2.40
N GLY A 2 -8.03 -6.91 3.69
CA GLY A 2 -6.63 -7.08 4.16
C GLY A 2 -5.58 -6.08 3.67
N LEU A 3 -5.98 -5.04 2.92
CA LEU A 3 -5.13 -3.96 2.44
C LEU A 3 -5.35 -2.77 3.37
N TYR A 4 -4.27 -2.26 3.92
CA TYR A 4 -4.23 -1.18 4.89
C TYR A 4 -3.48 0.00 4.28
N GLU A 5 -3.87 1.22 4.67
CA GLU A 5 -3.18 2.45 4.29
C GLU A 5 -2.50 3.02 5.53
N ILE A 6 -1.17 3.08 5.52
CA ILE A 6 -0.39 3.80 6.52
C ILE A 6 -0.29 5.25 6.06
N ARG A 7 -0.67 6.17 6.95
CA ARG A 7 -0.54 7.62 6.74
C ARG A 7 0.62 8.11 7.57
N ILE A 8 1.62 8.66 6.89
CA ILE A 8 2.80 9.24 7.53
C ILE A 8 2.81 10.72 7.19
N GLU A 9 2.82 11.55 8.22
CA GLU A 9 2.99 12.99 8.08
C GLU A 9 4.38 13.32 8.63
N TYR A 10 5.24 13.83 7.77
CA TYR A 10 6.59 14.25 8.12
C TYR A 10 6.83 15.64 7.53
N GLU A 11 7.00 16.63 8.41
CA GLU A 11 7.01 18.04 8.04
C GLU A 11 5.77 18.41 7.20
N SER A 12 5.93 19.20 6.13
CA SER A 12 4.86 19.53 5.19
C SER A 12 4.57 18.44 4.15
N ASN A 13 5.16 17.25 4.31
CA ASN A 13 4.99 16.13 3.39
C ASN A 13 4.08 15.05 3.98
N ILE A 14 3.13 14.59 3.17
CA ILE A 14 2.24 13.50 3.53
C ILE A 14 2.59 12.31 2.65
N TYR A 15 2.83 11.15 3.24
CA TYR A 15 3.05 9.90 2.55
C TYR A 15 1.92 8.93 2.84
N ARG A 16 1.57 8.14 1.82
CA ARG A 16 0.61 7.05 1.92
C ARG A 16 1.30 5.78 1.49
N ILE A 17 1.23 4.77 2.34
CA ILE A 17 1.79 3.45 2.06
C ILE A 17 0.68 2.42 2.13
N PHE A 18 0.53 1.64 1.06
CA PHE A 18 -0.36 0.49 1.03
C PHE A 18 0.38 -0.75 1.52
N CYS A 19 -0.19 -1.43 2.51
CA CYS A 19 0.35 -2.67 3.06
C CYS A 19 -0.70 -3.76 3.22
N CYS A 20 -0.28 -5.01 3.36
CA CYS A 20 -1.12 -6.06 3.91
C CYS A 20 -0.43 -6.79 5.04
N PHE A 21 -1.24 -7.38 5.91
CA PHE A 21 -0.78 -8.38 6.86
C PHE A 21 -0.90 -9.75 6.19
N ASP A 22 0.18 -10.51 6.23
CA ASP A 22 0.21 -11.89 5.78
C ASP A 22 0.29 -12.83 6.99
N THR A 23 0.13 -14.13 6.76
CA THR A 23 0.26 -15.20 7.75
C THR A 23 1.54 -15.05 8.59
N GLY A 24 1.35 -14.82 9.89
CA GLY A 24 2.40 -14.46 10.85
C GLY A 24 2.36 -12.99 11.25
N ASN A 25 3.37 -12.52 11.97
CA ASN A 25 3.56 -11.08 12.27
C ASN A 25 4.28 -10.38 11.10
N LEU A 26 3.91 -10.71 9.85
CA LEU A 26 4.56 -10.19 8.64
C LEU A 26 3.71 -9.06 8.03
N VAL A 27 4.34 -7.90 7.87
CA VAL A 27 3.73 -6.74 7.21
C VAL A 27 4.43 -6.54 5.87
N VAL A 28 3.67 -6.64 4.78
CA VAL A 28 4.17 -6.45 3.41
C VAL A 28 3.74 -5.08 2.91
N LEU A 29 4.72 -4.24 2.55
CA LEU A 29 4.52 -2.89 2.02
C LEU A 29 4.61 -2.97 0.50
N PHE A 30 3.51 -2.75 -0.21
CA PHE A 30 3.46 -2.91 -1.68
C PHE A 30 3.80 -1.64 -2.43
N ASN A 31 3.30 -0.50 -1.94
CA ASN A 31 3.38 0.74 -2.68
C ASN A 31 3.36 1.95 -1.74
N ALA A 32 4.34 2.83 -1.86
CA ALA A 32 4.50 4.03 -1.04
C ALA A 32 4.65 5.24 -1.95
N PHE A 33 3.83 6.27 -1.75
CA PHE A 33 3.90 7.48 -2.55
C PHE A 33 3.76 8.73 -1.69
N GLN A 34 4.47 9.78 -2.11
CA GLN A 34 4.28 11.12 -1.56
C GLN A 34 3.00 11.71 -2.14
N LYS A 35 2.10 12.14 -1.27
CA LYS A 35 0.87 12.83 -1.61
C LYS A 35 1.20 14.22 -2.15
N LYS A 36 1.28 14.34 -3.47
CA LYS A 36 1.39 15.63 -4.18
C LYS A 36 0.01 16.24 -4.49
N THR A 37 -1.05 15.43 -4.42
CA THR A 37 -2.44 15.84 -4.72
C THR A 37 -3.41 15.34 -3.65
N GLN A 38 -4.56 15.98 -3.47
CA GLN A 38 -5.49 15.65 -2.38
C GLN A 38 -6.10 14.24 -2.50
N LYS A 39 -6.35 13.80 -3.74
CA LYS A 39 -6.93 12.49 -4.06
C LYS A 39 -5.83 11.47 -4.30
N THR A 40 -6.02 10.26 -3.77
CA THR A 40 -5.17 9.12 -4.14
C THR A 40 -5.38 8.83 -5.63
N PRO A 41 -4.30 8.75 -6.44
CA PRO A 41 -4.44 8.38 -7.84
C PRO A 41 -4.99 6.95 -7.92
N LYS A 42 -6.00 6.73 -8.78
CA LYS A 42 -6.58 5.39 -8.96
C LYS A 42 -5.53 4.35 -9.37
N ASN A 43 -4.56 4.77 -10.18
CA ASN A 43 -3.45 3.94 -10.64
C ASN A 43 -2.64 3.34 -9.47
N GLU A 44 -2.44 4.08 -8.38
CA GLU A 44 -1.68 3.58 -7.22
C GLU A 44 -2.45 2.51 -6.45
N ILE A 45 -3.78 2.65 -6.38
CA ILE A 45 -4.69 1.68 -5.75
C ILE A 45 -4.76 0.40 -6.59
N GLU A 46 -4.89 0.54 -7.90
CA GLU A 46 -4.89 -0.59 -8.84
C GLU A 46 -3.56 -1.34 -8.80
N LEU A 47 -2.43 -0.60 -8.77
CA LEU A 47 -1.10 -1.19 -8.65
C LEU A 47 -0.94 -1.95 -7.33
N ALA A 48 -1.32 -1.35 -6.20
CA ALA A 48 -1.26 -2.01 -4.90
C ALA A 48 -2.12 -3.29 -4.85
N THR A 49 -3.30 -3.25 -5.46
CA THR A 49 -4.20 -4.41 -5.55
C THR A 49 -3.59 -5.51 -6.43
N LYS A 50 -2.98 -5.15 -7.56
CA LYS A 50 -2.29 -6.09 -8.45
C LYS A 50 -1.10 -6.76 -7.75
N LEU A 51 -0.23 -5.97 -7.11
CA LEU A 51 0.93 -6.47 -6.37
C LEU A 51 0.53 -7.40 -5.22
N LYS A 52 -0.54 -7.05 -4.49
CA LYS A 52 -1.09 -7.91 -3.46
C LYS A 52 -1.54 -9.26 -4.05
N ASN A 53 -2.34 -9.25 -5.11
CA ASN A 53 -2.82 -10.48 -5.73
C ASN A 53 -1.67 -11.34 -6.27
N GLU A 54 -0.66 -10.72 -6.88
CA GLU A 54 0.54 -11.40 -7.35
C GLU A 54 1.32 -12.05 -6.21
N TYR A 55 1.51 -11.34 -5.09
CA TYR A 55 2.15 -11.86 -3.90
C TYR A 55 1.41 -13.10 -3.35
N PHE A 56 0.10 -13.02 -3.13
CA PHE A 56 -0.67 -14.16 -2.61
C PHE A 56 -0.76 -15.32 -3.61
N ASN A 57 -0.77 -15.05 -4.92
CA ASN A 57 -0.74 -16.10 -5.93
C ASN A 57 0.62 -16.80 -6.02
N SER A 58 1.73 -16.06 -5.85
CA SER A 58 3.09 -16.64 -5.83
C SER A 58 3.36 -17.52 -4.60
N LYS A 59 2.61 -17.30 -3.51
CA LYS A 59 2.75 -18.04 -2.25
C LYS A 59 1.89 -19.32 -2.21
N LYS A 60 1.04 -19.54 -3.22
CA LYS A 60 0.18 -20.72 -3.37
C LYS A 60 0.96 -21.89 -3.95
#